data_AF-A0A358NCS2-F1
#
_entry.id   AF-A0A358NCS2-F1
#
_cell.length_a   1.000
_cell.length_b   1.000
_cell.length_c   1.000
_cell.angle_alpha   90.00
_cell.angle_beta   90.00
_cell.angle_gamma   90.00
#
_symmetry.space_group_name_H-M   'P 1'
#
loop_
_entity.id
_entity.type
_entity.pdbx_description
1 polymer ?
#
loop_
_entity_poly.entity_id
_entity_poly.type
_entity_poly.pdbx_seq_one_letter_code
_entity_poly.pdbx_strand_id
1 'polypeptide(L)' 'MFSDGVSDRGASIRIPIHTVEAGWNGWLEDRRPASNADPYMVASAIVTTVKSADISAAV' A
#
# COMPACT_ATOMS: atom_id res chain seq x y z
N MET A 1 -10.40 -7.68 7.61
CA MET A 1 -9.75 -6.66 8.45
C MET A 1 -8.60 -6.07 7.66
N PHE A 2 -8.47 -4.75 7.60
CA PHE A 2 -7.37 -4.06 6.92
C PHE A 2 -6.25 -3.82 7.95
N SER A 3 -5.00 -4.12 7.59
CA SER A 3 -3.84 -3.98 8.46
C SER A 3 -2.62 -3.56 7.67
N ASP A 4 -1.81 -2.68 8.25
CA ASP A 4 -0.50 -2.26 7.75
C ASP A 4 0.60 -2.58 8.77
N GLY A 5 1.84 -2.74 8.30
CA GLY A 5 2.96 -3.03 9.18
C GLY A 5 4.34 -2.88 8.52
N VAL A 6 5.32 -2.42 9.32
CA VAL A 6 6.71 -2.30 8.90
C VAL A 6 7.36 -3.68 8.86
N SER A 7 7.81 -4.07 7.67
CA SER A 7 8.38 -5.37 7.38
C SER A 7 7.47 -6.58 7.71
N ASP A 8 6.18 -6.35 7.91
CA ASP A 8 5.22 -7.40 8.22
C ASP A 8 4.67 -8.04 6.93
N ARG A 9 4.79 -9.37 6.80
CA ARG A 9 4.27 -10.15 5.66
C ARG A 9 2.85 -10.66 5.87
N GLY A 10 2.33 -10.62 7.11
CA GLY A 10 0.95 -10.97 7.46
C GLY A 10 -0.02 -9.79 7.35
N ALA A 11 0.50 -8.56 7.23
CA ALA A 11 -0.29 -7.36 7.01
C ALA A 11 -0.92 -7.33 5.60
N SER A 12 -2.04 -6.63 5.48
CA SER A 12 -2.68 -6.36 4.19
C SER A 12 -1.79 -5.51 3.29
N ILE A 13 -1.18 -4.47 3.87
CA ILE A 13 -0.18 -3.62 3.22
C ILE A 13 1.15 -3.77 3.96
N ARG A 14 2.20 -4.17 3.23
CA ARG A 14 3.56 -4.25 3.77
C ARG A 14 4.32 -2.97 3.48
N ILE A 15 4.93 -2.39 4.51
CA ILE A 15 5.89 -1.29 4.38
C ILE A 15 7.29 -1.91 4.44
N PRO A 16 8.03 -2.00 3.33
CA PRO A 16 9.40 -2.50 3.36
C PRO A 16 10.29 -1.69 4.30
N ILE A 17 11.25 -2.33 4.95
CA ILE A 17 12.17 -1.65 5.89
C ILE A 17 12.98 -0.55 5.19
N HIS A 18 13.33 -0.75 3.91
CA HIS A 18 14.05 0.25 3.12
C HIS A 18 13.28 1.57 3.03
N THR A 19 11.93 1.53 2.98
CA THR A 19 11.10 2.73 2.90
C THR A 19 11.25 3.54 4.18
N VAL A 20 11.33 2.87 5.33
CA VAL A 20 11.52 3.52 6.63
C VAL A 20 12.95 4.03 6.78
N GLU A 21 13.95 3.21 6.43
CA GLU A 21 15.38 3.58 6.47
C GLU A 21 15.72 4.75 5.53
N ALA A 22 15.01 4.88 4.41
CA ALA A 22 15.15 5.98 3.45
C ALA A 22 14.30 7.23 3.81
N GLY A 23 13.80 7.32 5.05
CA GLY A 23 13.04 8.48 5.52
C GLY A 23 11.64 8.58 4.91
N TRP A 24 10.91 7.45 4.85
CA TRP A 24 9.58 7.32 4.25
C TRP A 24 9.53 7.54 2.73
N ASN A 25 10.66 7.36 2.06
CA ASN A 25 10.76 7.40 0.60
C ASN A 25 10.97 5.99 0.06
N GLY A 26 10.02 5.49 -0.73
CA GLY A 26 10.05 4.13 -1.24
C GLY A 26 8.71 3.72 -1.82
N TRP A 27 8.31 2.48 -1.60
CA TRP A 27 7.00 1.98 -2.02
C TRP A 27 6.28 1.24 -0.89
N LEU A 28 4.99 1.03 -1.11
CA LEU A 28 4.11 0.19 -0.29
C LEU A 28 3.72 -1.04 -1.11
N GLU A 29 3.62 -2.19 -0.48
CA GLU A 29 3.26 -3.45 -1.13
C GLU A 29 1.86 -3.88 -0.70
N ASP A 30 0.88 -3.75 -1.60
CA ASP A 30 -0.46 -4.29 -1.39
C ASP A 30 -0.46 -5.80 -1.68
N ARG A 31 -0.66 -6.60 -0.63
CA ARG A 31 -0.58 -8.06 -0.68
C ARG A 31 -1.96 -8.73 -0.75
N ARG A 32 -3.03 -7.94 -0.92
CA ARG A 32 -4.41 -8.42 -1.03
C ARG A 32 -4.82 -8.94 -2.41
N PRO A 33 -4.25 -8.47 -3.55
CA PRO A 33 -4.63 -8.99 -4.87
C PRO A 33 -4.34 -10.49 -4.99
N ALA A 34 -5.37 -11.26 -5.37
CA ALA A 34 -5.25 -12.68 -5.63
C ALA A 34 -4.53 -12.95 -6.97
N SER A 35 -4.01 -14.17 -7.15
CA SER A 35 -3.25 -14.56 -8.36
C SER A 35 -4.04 -14.45 -9.67
N ASN A 36 -5.37 -14.46 -9.60
CA ASN A 36 -6.29 -14.34 -10.74
C ASN A 36 -6.84 -12.92 -10.92
N ALA A 37 -6.35 -11.93 -10.16
CA ALA A 37 -6.84 -10.57 -10.26
C ALA A 37 -6.45 -9.94 -11.60
N ASP A 38 -7.36 -9.16 -12.19
CA ASP A 38 -7.07 -8.39 -13.40
C ASP A 38 -6.10 -7.24 -13.04
N PRO A 39 -4.89 -7.21 -13.64
CA PRO A 39 -3.88 -6.22 -13.30
C PRO A 39 -4.31 -4.78 -13.60
N TYR A 40 -5.15 -4.55 -14.62
CA TYR A 40 -5.62 -3.22 -14.97
C TYR A 40 -6.64 -2.70 -13.96
N MET A 41 -7.55 -3.57 -13.53
CA MET A 41 -8.53 -3.23 -12.50
C MET A 41 -7.86 -2.95 -11.15
N VAL A 42 -6.89 -3.78 -10.77
CA VAL A 42 -6.13 -3.58 -9.53
C VAL A 42 -5.36 -2.26 -9.55
N ALA A 43 -4.61 -2.00 -10.62
CA ALA A 43 -3.85 -0.75 -10.75
C ALA A 43 -4.78 0.49 -10.75
N SER A 44 -5.90 0.42 -11.48
CA SER A 44 -6.89 1.49 -11.53
C SER A 44 -7.50 1.78 -10.15
N ALA A 45 -7.87 0.74 -9.40
CA ALA A 45 -8.43 0.88 -8.06
C ALA A 45 -7.43 1.51 -7.08
N ILE A 46 -6.16 1.08 -7.11
CA ILE A 46 -5.09 1.64 -6.27
C ILE A 46 -4.89 3.12 -6.59
N VAL A 47 -4.69 3.47 -7.87
CA VAL A 47 -4.43 4.85 -8.28
C VAL A 47 -5.60 5.77 -7.95
N THR A 48 -6.83 5.32 -8.21
CA THR A 48 -8.03 6.12 -7.94
C THR A 48 -8.16 6.42 -6.45
N THR A 49 -7.99 5.41 -5.60
CA THR A 49 -8.13 5.54 -4.15
C THR A 49 -7.01 6.39 -3.53
N VAL A 50 -5.77 6.22 -3.97
CA VAL A 50 -4.63 6.99 -3.44
C VAL A 50 -4.70 8.46 -3.88
N LYS A 51 -5.12 8.74 -5.12
CA LYS A 51 -5.24 10.13 -5.60
C LYS A 51 -6.37 10.91 -4.93
N SER A 52 -7.44 10.25 -4.51
CA SER A 52 -8.56 10.89 -3.82
C SER A 52 -8.38 10.94 -2.31
N ALA A 53 -7.30 10.39 -1.77
CA ALA A 53 -7.03 10.37 -0.33
C ALA A 53 -6.83 11.80 0.19
N ASP A 54 -7.60 12.18 1.21
CA ASP A 54 -7.43 13.45 1.89
C ASP A 54 -6.23 13.36 2.84
N ILE A 55 -5.20 14.16 2.55
CA ILE A 55 -3.93 14.20 3.29
C ILE A 55 -4.00 15.17 4.48
N SER A 56 -5.08 15.94 4.62
CA SER A 56 -5.24 16.92 5.69
C SER A 56 -5.52 16.29 7.07
N ALA A 57 -5.95 15.03 7.10
CA ALA A 57 -6.16 14.27 8.34
C ALA A 57 -4.85 13.83 9.02
N ALA A 58 -3.69 13.97 8.36
CA ALA A 58 -2.38 13.56 8.87
C ALA A 58 -1.56 14.71 9.49
N VAL A 59 -2.17 15.89 9.68
CA VAL A 59 -1.55 17.08 10.27
C VAL A 59 -1.99 17.28 11.71
#